data_AF-I0R555-F1
#
_entry.id   AF-I0R555-F1
#
_cell.length_a   1.000
_cell.length_b   1.000
_cell.length_c   1.000
_cell.angle_alpha   90.00
_cell.angle_beta   90.00
_cell.angle_gamma   90.00
#
_symmetry.space_group_name_H-M   'P 1'
#
loop_
_entity.id
_entity.type
_entity.pdbx_description
1 polymer ?
#
loop_
_entity_poly.entity_id
_entity_poly.type
_entity_poly.pdbx_seq_one_letter_code
_entity_poly.pdbx_strand_id
1 'polypeptide(L)'
;MEYTDSEGNIRVIETEPVLLDIYDEAVDPYILGKTPSLGSFRITEGEETSELIQNFNDNMEHIKIWSAHENRYITIAENEGLEEFEDINSFEELWEYMNKRNDEGVIYMNELDIVGNDRTGRPGKFIYDYGNGESKEISENVIILFELFKDKYKDWS
;
A
#
# COMPACT_ATOMS: atom_id res chain seq x y z
N MET A 1 9.03 2.04 13.06
CA MET A 1 10.33 2.47 12.46
C MET A 1 11.40 2.39 13.54
N GLU A 2 12.67 2.42 13.16
CA GLU A 2 13.80 2.47 14.09
C GLU A 2 14.72 3.63 13.72
N TYR A 3 15.29 4.26 14.73
CA TYR A 3 16.38 5.22 14.61
C TYR A 3 17.63 4.67 15.28
N THR A 4 18.75 4.62 14.56
CA THR A 4 20.06 4.25 15.08
C THR A 4 20.95 5.48 15.10
N ASP A 5 21.43 5.87 16.28
CA ASP A 5 22.33 7.02 16.41
C ASP A 5 23.77 6.72 15.94
N SER A 6 24.64 7.72 15.99
CA SER A 6 26.06 7.58 15.60
C SER A 6 26.88 6.66 16.50
N GLU A 7 26.39 6.37 17.70
CA GLU A 7 27.02 5.46 18.67
C GLU A 7 26.50 4.02 18.55
N GLY A 8 25.44 3.82 17.74
CA GLY A 8 24.81 2.52 17.50
C GLY A 8 23.64 2.23 18.44
N ASN A 9 23.16 3.21 19.22
CA ASN A 9 21.97 3.02 20.06
C ASN A 9 20.71 3.08 19.19
N ILE A 10 19.78 2.15 19.43
CA ILE A 10 18.55 2.00 18.65
C ILE A 10 17.35 2.50 19.48
N ARG A 11 16.50 3.33 18.85
CA ARG A 11 15.20 3.76 19.38
C ARG A 11 14.08 3.33 18.43
N VAL A 12 13.10 2.61 18.98
CA VAL A 12 11.89 2.24 18.24
C VAL A 12 10.94 3.43 18.20
N ILE A 13 10.44 3.74 17.01
CA ILE A 13 9.50 4.82 16.73
C ILE A 13 8.15 4.20 16.37
N GLU A 14 7.24 4.21 17.32
CA GLU A 14 5.86 3.72 17.16
C GLU A 14 4.84 4.86 17.14
N THR A 15 5.23 6.05 17.60
CA THR A 15 4.32 7.19 17.73
C THR A 15 5.01 8.48 17.29
N GLU A 16 4.20 9.45 16.87
CA GLU A 16 4.67 10.78 16.47
C GLU A 16 5.47 11.50 17.58
N PRO A 17 5.09 11.47 18.88
CA PRO A 17 5.91 12.08 19.93
C PRO A 17 7.35 11.54 19.96
N VAL A 18 7.55 10.23 19.80
CA VAL A 18 8.91 9.65 19.77
C VAL A 18 9.68 10.13 18.54
N LEU A 19 8.99 10.30 17.40
CA LEU A 19 9.59 10.86 16.20
C LEU A 19 10.00 12.33 16.40
N LEU A 20 9.17 13.13 17.10
CA LEU A 20 9.47 14.53 17.42
C LEU A 20 10.66 14.66 18.38
N ASP A 21 10.77 13.77 19.38
CA ASP A 21 11.94 13.74 20.26
C ASP A 21 13.23 13.48 19.45
N ILE A 22 13.19 12.52 18.52
CA ILE A 22 14.33 12.25 17.62
C ILE A 22 14.60 13.44 16.69
N TYR A 23 13.56 14.13 16.24
CA TYR A 23 13.70 15.32 15.42
C TYR A 23 14.48 16.41 16.17
N ASP A 24 14.05 16.77 17.38
CA ASP A 24 14.66 17.82 18.19
C ASP A 24 16.11 17.46 18.62
N GLU A 25 16.37 16.18 18.91
CA GLU A 25 17.67 15.73 19.43
C GLU A 25 18.71 15.41 18.35
N ALA A 26 18.28 14.96 17.17
CA ALA A 26 19.18 14.49 16.12
C ALA A 26 19.02 15.25 14.80
N VAL A 27 17.79 15.38 14.30
CA VAL A 27 17.52 15.99 12.97
C VAL A 27 17.85 17.48 12.98
N ASP A 28 17.30 18.23 13.94
CA ASP A 28 17.49 19.67 14.06
C ASP A 28 18.97 20.06 14.25
N PRO A 29 19.73 19.44 15.18
CA PRO A 29 21.16 19.71 15.33
C PRO A 29 21.96 19.37 14.07
N TYR A 30 21.59 18.31 13.34
CA TYR A 30 22.28 17.92 12.11
C TYR A 30 22.07 18.95 11.00
N ILE A 31 20.82 19.36 10.76
CA ILE A 31 20.47 20.39 9.76
C ILE A 31 21.16 21.72 10.08
N LEU A 32 21.29 22.06 11.36
CA LEU A 32 21.97 23.27 11.82
C LEU A 32 23.51 23.15 11.82
N GLY A 33 24.08 22.01 11.42
CA GLY A 33 25.52 21.78 11.40
C GLY A 33 26.16 21.68 12.79
N LYS A 34 25.36 21.44 13.83
CA LYS A 34 25.82 21.28 15.23
C LYS A 34 26.33 19.87 15.53
N THR A 35 25.89 18.87 14.75
CA THR A 35 26.42 17.49 14.78
C THR A 35 26.88 17.07 13.38
N PRO A 36 27.97 16.30 13.25
CA PRO A 36 28.45 15.82 11.96
C PRO A 36 27.65 14.63 11.40
N SER A 37 26.78 14.00 12.18
CA SER A 37 26.01 12.81 11.76
C SER A 37 24.57 12.89 12.24
N LEU A 38 23.65 12.44 11.36
CA LEU A 38 22.23 12.28 11.66
C LEU A 38 21.93 10.95 12.35
N GLY A 39 22.74 9.91 12.11
CA GLY A 39 22.37 8.52 12.35
C GLY A 39 21.69 7.89 11.13
N SER A 40 20.87 6.86 11.34
CA SER A 40 20.08 6.22 10.28
C SER A 40 18.66 5.91 10.75
N PHE A 41 17.73 5.95 9.80
CA PHE A 41 16.35 5.50 9.99
C PHE A 41 16.12 4.23 9.20
N ARG A 42 15.33 3.32 9.77
CA ARG A 42 14.92 2.08 9.12
C ARG A 42 13.42 1.87 9.32
N ILE A 43 12.71 1.54 8.25
CA ILE A 43 11.35 1.02 8.35
C ILE A 43 11.46 -0.46 8.75
N THR A 44 10.67 -0.84 9.74
CA THR A 44 10.63 -2.21 10.28
C THR A 44 9.20 -2.71 10.27
N GLU A 45 9.06 -4.02 10.18
CA GLU A 45 7.75 -4.68 10.29
C GLU A 45 7.21 -4.48 11.71
N GLY A 46 5.91 -4.19 11.79
CA GLY A 46 5.16 -4.13 13.04
C GLY A 46 4.37 -5.42 13.27
N GLU A 47 3.71 -5.53 14.42
CA GLU A 47 2.92 -6.72 14.77
C GLU A 47 1.82 -7.05 13.75
N GLU A 48 1.26 -6.03 13.11
CA GLU A 48 0.16 -6.16 12.15
C GLU A 48 0.62 -6.33 10.69
N THR A 49 1.93 -6.26 10.40
CA THR A 49 2.43 -6.25 9.00
C THR A 49 1.97 -7.47 8.20
N SER A 50 2.03 -8.66 8.79
CA SER A 50 1.59 -9.88 8.09
C SER A 50 0.08 -9.91 7.83
N GLU A 51 -0.73 -9.39 8.75
CA GLU A 51 -2.18 -9.33 8.56
C GLU A 51 -2.57 -8.34 7.46
N LEU A 52 -1.90 -7.18 7.42
CA LEU A 52 -2.13 -6.16 6.40
C LEU A 52 -1.72 -6.67 5.01
N ILE A 53 -0.60 -7.37 4.89
CA ILE A 53 -0.17 -8.00 3.62
C ILE A 53 -1.19 -9.05 3.17
N GLN A 54 -1.64 -9.92 4.08
CA GLN A 54 -2.66 -10.92 3.72
C GLN A 54 -3.95 -10.26 3.24
N ASN A 55 -4.40 -9.18 3.89
CA ASN A 55 -5.59 -8.47 3.46
C ASN A 55 -5.40 -7.77 2.10
N PHE A 56 -4.19 -7.24 1.84
CA PHE A 56 -3.83 -6.71 0.53
C PHE A 56 -3.89 -7.77 -0.57
N ASN A 57 -3.33 -8.96 -0.32
CA ASN A 57 -3.41 -10.08 -1.26
C ASN A 57 -4.88 -10.47 -1.53
N ASP A 58 -5.66 -10.70 -0.48
CA ASP A 58 -7.09 -11.04 -0.59
C ASP A 58 -7.84 -9.99 -1.43
N ASN A 59 -7.56 -8.70 -1.22
CA ASN A 59 -8.23 -7.63 -1.94
C ASN A 59 -7.77 -7.54 -3.40
N MET A 60 -6.47 -7.63 -3.68
CA MET A 60 -5.93 -7.59 -5.04
C MET A 60 -6.38 -8.78 -5.90
N GLU A 61 -6.52 -9.96 -5.29
CA GLU A 61 -6.99 -11.17 -5.96
C GLU A 61 -8.50 -11.09 -6.28
N HIS A 62 -9.32 -10.71 -5.29
CA HIS A 62 -10.76 -10.90 -5.35
C HIS A 62 -11.56 -9.67 -5.76
N ILE A 63 -11.04 -8.45 -5.55
CA ILE A 63 -11.75 -7.25 -5.98
C ILE A 63 -11.64 -7.11 -7.49
N LYS A 64 -12.80 -6.96 -8.13
CA LYS A 64 -12.90 -6.71 -9.57
C LYS A 64 -13.60 -5.38 -9.84
N ILE A 65 -13.14 -4.67 -10.85
CA ILE A 65 -13.74 -3.42 -11.34
C ILE A 65 -14.44 -3.66 -12.68
N TRP A 66 -15.61 -3.04 -12.87
CA TRP A 66 -16.32 -3.08 -14.14
C TRP A 66 -15.58 -2.27 -15.21
N SER A 67 -15.09 -2.95 -16.25
CA SER A 67 -14.54 -2.29 -17.43
C SER A 67 -15.62 -2.09 -18.48
N ALA A 68 -15.92 -0.82 -18.79
CA ALA A 68 -16.83 -0.48 -19.87
C ALA A 68 -16.27 -0.85 -21.26
N HIS A 69 -14.94 -0.92 -21.41
CA HIS A 69 -14.28 -1.30 -22.66
C HIS A 69 -14.42 -2.80 -22.93
N GLU A 70 -14.12 -3.61 -21.92
CA GLU A 70 -14.15 -5.07 -22.00
C GLU A 70 -15.57 -5.64 -21.81
N ASN A 71 -16.49 -4.81 -21.30
CA ASN A 71 -17.87 -5.18 -20.96
C ASN A 71 -17.94 -6.39 -20.00
N ARG A 72 -17.01 -6.43 -19.03
CA ARG A 72 -16.92 -7.43 -17.96
C ARG A 72 -16.22 -6.84 -16.74
N TYR A 73 -16.29 -7.55 -15.63
CA TYR A 73 -15.44 -7.30 -14.48
C TYR A 73 -14.01 -7.80 -14.76
N ILE A 74 -13.02 -6.99 -14.41
CA ILE A 74 -11.58 -7.25 -14.57
C ILE A 74 -10.85 -7.06 -13.24
N THR A 75 -9.62 -7.56 -13.12
CA THR A 75 -8.82 -7.36 -11.89
C THR A 75 -8.39 -5.90 -11.74
N ILE A 76 -8.02 -5.51 -10.51
CA ILE A 76 -7.35 -4.22 -10.28
C ILE A 76 -6.08 -4.12 -11.11
N ALA A 77 -5.25 -5.18 -11.11
CA ALA A 77 -4.03 -5.23 -11.89
C ALA A 77 -4.26 -4.97 -13.39
N GLU A 78 -5.27 -5.61 -14.00
CA GLU A 78 -5.61 -5.40 -15.40
C GLU A 78 -6.08 -3.95 -15.66
N ASN A 79 -6.92 -3.38 -14.77
CA ASN A 79 -7.41 -2.02 -14.92
C ASN A 79 -6.31 -0.96 -14.82
N GLU A 80 -5.39 -1.14 -13.87
CA GLU A 80 -4.32 -0.21 -13.57
C GLU A 80 -3.05 -0.43 -14.43
N GLY A 81 -3.08 -1.41 -15.33
CA GLY A 81 -1.95 -1.72 -16.22
C GLY A 81 -0.74 -2.31 -15.48
N LEU A 82 -1.00 -3.05 -14.40
CA LEU A 82 0.00 -3.81 -13.66
C LEU A 82 0.18 -5.19 -14.30
N GLU A 83 1.27 -5.87 -13.96
CA GLU A 83 1.40 -7.30 -14.25
C GLU A 83 0.33 -8.13 -13.51
N GLU A 84 0.11 -9.37 -13.94
CA GLU A 84 -0.78 -10.29 -13.24
C GLU A 84 -0.35 -10.42 -11.76
N PHE A 85 -1.30 -10.24 -10.85
CA PHE A 85 -1.02 -10.19 -9.43
C PHE A 85 -0.66 -11.58 -8.90
N GLU A 86 0.40 -11.66 -8.10
CA GLU A 86 0.82 -12.85 -7.36
C GLU A 86 0.89 -12.50 -5.86
N ASP A 87 0.63 -13.48 -5.01
CA ASP A 87 0.62 -13.31 -3.55
C ASP A 87 1.97 -12.80 -3.03
N ILE A 88 1.90 -11.78 -2.20
CA ILE A 88 3.04 -11.18 -1.51
C ILE A 88 3.22 -11.84 -0.15
N ASN A 89 4.40 -12.37 0.13
CA ASN A 89 4.69 -13.18 1.31
C ASN A 89 5.60 -12.48 2.33
N SER A 90 6.09 -11.28 2.01
CA SER A 90 6.98 -10.51 2.88
C SER A 90 6.91 -9.00 2.61
N PHE A 91 7.40 -8.20 3.55
CA PHE A 91 7.52 -6.76 3.35
C PHE A 91 8.48 -6.41 2.18
N GLU A 92 9.52 -7.21 1.95
CA GLU A 92 10.45 -6.99 0.84
C GLU A 92 9.76 -7.23 -0.51
N GLU A 93 8.99 -8.32 -0.64
CA GLU A 93 8.17 -8.57 -1.84
C GLU A 93 7.14 -7.46 -2.06
N LEU A 94 6.52 -6.95 -0.98
CA LEU A 94 5.61 -5.81 -1.06
C LEU A 94 6.32 -4.57 -1.59
N TRP A 95 7.50 -4.26 -1.05
CA TRP A 95 8.31 -3.14 -1.45
C TRP A 95 8.73 -3.24 -2.92
N GLU A 96 9.18 -4.42 -3.36
CA GLU A 96 9.53 -4.68 -4.75
C GLU A 96 8.32 -4.47 -5.67
N TYR A 97 7.17 -5.07 -5.33
CA TYR A 97 5.92 -4.93 -6.08
C TYR A 97 5.50 -3.46 -6.21
N MET A 98 5.46 -2.72 -5.09
CA MET A 98 5.07 -1.31 -5.08
C MET A 98 6.01 -0.41 -5.88
N ASN A 99 7.29 -0.78 -6.04
CA ASN A 99 8.29 -0.03 -6.80
C ASN A 99 8.39 -0.43 -8.28
N LYS A 100 7.67 -1.48 -8.72
CA LYS A 100 7.57 -1.81 -10.15
C LYS A 100 6.94 -0.66 -10.91
N ARG A 101 7.21 -0.62 -12.22
CA ARG A 101 6.66 0.37 -13.14
C ARG A 101 5.87 -0.32 -14.23
N ASN A 102 4.73 0.27 -14.59
CA ASN A 102 3.97 -0.19 -15.74
C ASN A 102 4.63 0.25 -17.05
N ASP A 103 4.02 -0.10 -18.19
CA ASP A 103 4.52 0.22 -19.53
C ASP A 103 4.58 1.74 -19.81
N GLU A 104 3.85 2.54 -19.03
CA GLU A 104 3.88 4.01 -19.08
C GLU A 104 4.99 4.61 -18.17
N GLY A 105 5.71 3.75 -17.45
CA GLY A 105 6.78 4.14 -16.54
C GLY A 105 6.28 4.68 -15.21
N VAL A 106 4.99 4.54 -14.88
CA VAL A 106 4.40 4.97 -13.61
C VAL A 106 4.58 3.87 -12.57
N ILE A 107 4.91 4.27 -11.34
CA ILE A 107 5.16 3.34 -10.22
C ILE A 107 3.82 2.72 -9.78
N TYR A 108 3.80 1.42 -9.49
CA TYR A 108 2.58 0.69 -9.09
C TYR A 108 1.89 1.32 -7.88
N MET A 109 2.65 1.78 -6.88
CA MET A 109 2.11 2.52 -5.74
C MET A 109 1.27 3.74 -6.15
N ASN A 110 1.64 4.43 -7.23
CA ASN A 110 0.88 5.59 -7.71
C ASN A 110 -0.38 5.18 -8.48
N GLU A 111 -0.32 4.09 -9.24
CA GLU A 111 -1.50 3.55 -9.94
C GLU A 111 -2.53 3.03 -8.93
N LEU A 112 -2.07 2.40 -7.85
CA LEU A 112 -2.93 1.90 -6.77
C LEU A 112 -3.38 2.98 -5.77
N ASP A 113 -2.83 4.20 -5.83
CA ASP A 113 -3.20 5.29 -4.92
C ASP A 113 -4.72 5.55 -4.96
N ILE A 114 -5.30 5.51 -6.16
CA ILE A 114 -6.73 5.65 -6.41
C ILE A 114 -7.16 4.64 -7.49
N VAL A 115 -7.76 3.54 -7.07
CA VAL A 115 -8.41 2.56 -7.96
C VAL A 115 -9.88 2.96 -8.10
N GLY A 116 -10.41 3.13 -9.31
CA GLY A 116 -11.84 3.41 -9.48
C GLY A 116 -12.21 4.47 -10.49
N ASN A 117 -11.26 4.94 -11.28
CA ASN A 117 -11.59 5.58 -12.54
C ASN A 117 -11.47 4.53 -13.64
N ASP A 118 -12.56 4.24 -14.36
CA ASP A 118 -12.53 3.41 -15.58
C ASP A 118 -11.78 4.09 -16.75
N ARG A 119 -10.94 5.08 -16.42
CA ARG A 119 -10.25 6.05 -17.29
C ARG A 119 -11.21 6.85 -18.18
N THR A 120 -12.54 6.79 -17.91
CA THR A 120 -13.57 7.59 -18.60
C THR A 120 -14.16 8.71 -17.73
N GLY A 121 -13.68 8.85 -16.49
CA GLY A 121 -14.17 9.84 -15.53
C GLY A 121 -15.50 9.45 -14.87
N ARG A 122 -15.87 8.16 -14.94
CA ARG A 122 -17.04 7.62 -14.25
C ARG A 122 -16.61 6.94 -12.95
N PRO A 123 -17.49 6.96 -11.93
CA PRO A 123 -17.24 6.21 -10.71
C PRO A 123 -17.12 4.71 -11.03
N GLY A 124 -16.12 4.06 -10.45
CA GLY A 124 -15.88 2.62 -10.58
C GLY A 124 -17.05 1.84 -10.01
N LYS A 125 -17.30 0.65 -10.57
CA LYS A 125 -18.22 -0.32 -9.97
C LYS A 125 -17.41 -1.54 -9.57
N PHE A 126 -17.51 -1.92 -8.32
CA PHE A 126 -16.69 -2.96 -7.75
C PHE A 126 -17.53 -4.14 -7.30
N ILE A 127 -16.97 -5.32 -7.46
CA ILE A 127 -17.43 -6.53 -6.80
C ILE A 127 -16.29 -7.17 -6.04
N TYR A 128 -16.64 -7.91 -5.00
CA TYR A 128 -15.77 -8.93 -4.43
C TYR A 128 -16.18 -10.28 -5.03
N ASP A 129 -15.29 -10.91 -5.79
CA ASP A 129 -15.48 -12.22 -6.40
C ASP A 129 -14.88 -13.30 -5.51
N TYR A 130 -15.72 -14.15 -4.92
CA TYR A 130 -15.27 -15.20 -3.99
C TYR A 130 -14.58 -16.38 -4.70
N GLY A 131 -14.54 -16.42 -6.04
CA GLY A 131 -13.91 -17.50 -6.81
C GLY A 131 -14.70 -18.81 -6.84
N ASN A 132 -15.83 -18.89 -6.13
CA ASN A 132 -16.76 -20.03 -6.10
C ASN A 132 -17.99 -19.81 -7.01
N GLY A 133 -17.98 -18.76 -7.84
CA GLY A 133 -19.11 -18.33 -8.67
C GLY A 133 -20.08 -17.37 -7.98
N GLU A 134 -19.88 -17.10 -6.69
CA GLU A 134 -20.60 -16.05 -5.95
C GLU A 134 -19.78 -14.76 -5.96
N SER A 135 -20.48 -13.63 -6.01
CA SER A 135 -19.87 -12.31 -5.85
C SER A 135 -20.82 -11.39 -5.11
N LYS A 136 -20.28 -10.31 -4.57
CA LYS A 136 -21.06 -9.24 -3.96
C LYS A 136 -20.62 -7.88 -4.48
N GLU A 137 -21.56 -6.95 -4.54
CA GLU A 137 -21.26 -5.55 -4.85
C GLU A 137 -20.55 -4.90 -3.66
N ILE A 138 -19.52 -4.12 -3.94
CA ILE A 138 -18.86 -3.26 -2.96
C ILE A 138 -19.49 -1.87 -3.10
N SER A 139 -20.01 -1.32 -1.99
CA SER A 139 -20.68 0.00 -1.98
C SER A 139 -19.69 1.17 -1.99
N GLU A 140 -18.60 1.03 -2.73
CA GLU A 140 -17.60 2.07 -2.95
C GLU A 140 -17.50 2.33 -4.45
N ASN A 141 -17.14 3.56 -4.81
CA ASN A 141 -16.90 3.91 -6.20
C ASN A 141 -15.42 4.21 -6.49
N VAL A 142 -14.60 4.24 -5.44
CA VAL A 142 -13.16 4.41 -5.45
C VAL A 142 -12.63 3.57 -4.29
N ILE A 143 -11.51 2.88 -4.49
CA ILE A 143 -10.76 2.17 -3.47
C ILE A 143 -9.35 2.77 -3.48
N ILE A 144 -8.91 3.30 -2.35
CA ILE A 144 -7.55 3.85 -2.23
C ILE A 144 -6.58 2.78 -1.74
N LEU A 145 -5.28 2.96 -2.03
CA LEU A 145 -4.23 2.01 -1.62
C LEU A 145 -4.31 1.60 -0.15
N PHE A 146 -4.60 2.57 0.73
CA PHE A 146 -4.72 2.33 2.16
C PHE A 146 -5.86 1.35 2.52
N GLU A 147 -6.98 1.41 1.81
CA GLU A 147 -8.13 0.52 2.01
C GLU A 147 -7.82 -0.90 1.52
N LEU A 148 -7.01 -1.06 0.48
CA LEU A 148 -6.54 -2.38 0.06
C LEU A 148 -5.79 -3.11 1.18
N PHE A 149 -5.06 -2.40 2.05
CA PHE A 149 -4.42 -3.01 3.22
C PHE A 149 -5.37 -3.17 4.41
N LYS A 150 -6.25 -2.21 4.65
CA LYS A 150 -7.00 -2.12 5.90
C LYS A 150 -8.36 -2.80 5.88
N ASP A 151 -9.08 -2.66 4.77
CA ASP A 151 -10.48 -3.01 4.71
C ASP A 151 -10.65 -4.45 4.25
N LYS A 152 -11.34 -5.24 5.06
CA LYS A 152 -11.68 -6.64 4.76
C LYS A 152 -12.94 -6.67 3.91
N TYR A 153 -12.82 -6.29 2.63
CA TYR A 153 -13.98 -6.16 1.74
C TYR A 153 -14.80 -7.45 1.65
N LYS A 154 -14.18 -8.63 1.82
CA LYS A 154 -14.86 -9.93 1.91
C LYS A 154 -15.92 -10.04 3.01
N ASP A 155 -15.78 -9.25 4.08
CA ASP A 155 -16.65 -9.28 5.27
C ASP A 155 -17.70 -8.16 5.29
N TRP A 156 -17.61 -7.19 4.37
CA TRP A 156 -18.58 -6.09 4.29
C TRP A 156 -19.99 -6.59 3.95
N SER A 157 -21.01 -5.93 4.52
CA SER A 157 -22.43 -6.29 4.36
C SER A 157 -23.14 -5.46 3.30
#